data_AF-A0A1X7VBI3-F1
#
_entry.id   AF-A0A1X7VBI3-F1
#
_cell.length_a   1.000
_cell.length_b   1.000
_cell.length_c   1.000
_cell.angle_alpha   90.00
_cell.angle_beta   90.00
_cell.angle_gamma   90.00
#
_symmetry.space_group_name_H-M   'P 1'
#
loop_
_entity.id
_entity.type
_entity.pdbx_description
1 polymer ?
#
loop_
_entity_poly.entity_id
_entity_poly.type
_entity_poly.pdbx_seq_one_letter_code
_entity_poly.pdbx_strand_id
1 'polypeptide(L)'
;MSTLFQIALIAALCGCFVGAAKLPNIVFVLVDDWGFADVGFRNPAISSPNFDDLAKTGLILNRHYVFRYCSPSRASFLTGRWPHHAHQWNIPSFMEMAGTNLNMTMLPAKLKTANYATHIVGKWHQGFFDPRYIPINRGFDTSSGFLGGGEDHFTQYIQCSIDYWKNDAPDPRNGTYDAYNYRDDLAKIIENQDTTNPLFLYLPLHNVHDPFEAPDEWLNIYPVNSTCEFRRTYQAMKKDLSKENPEMVQKLLERYNEFSKEPRDMQDQGYHSEAALPSDSNACKFMADNGGYWRPWKNL
;
A
#
# COMPACT_ATOMS: atom_id res chain seq x y z
N MET A 1 62.98 9.36 -17.48
CA MET A 1 61.89 9.12 -16.50
C MET A 1 61.33 7.72 -16.77
N SER A 2 60.99 6.93 -15.74
CA SER A 2 60.73 5.50 -15.90
C SER A 2 59.28 5.19 -16.32
N THR A 3 59.11 4.13 -17.12
CA THR A 3 57.80 3.64 -17.60
C THR A 3 56.83 3.29 -16.46
N LEU A 4 57.37 2.90 -15.31
CA LEU A 4 56.64 2.66 -14.05
C LEU A 4 55.81 3.88 -13.61
N PHE A 5 56.32 5.10 -13.81
CA PHE A 5 55.61 6.33 -13.43
C PHE A 5 54.38 6.58 -14.32
N GLN A 6 54.42 6.18 -15.59
CA GLN A 6 53.28 6.31 -16.50
C GLN A 6 52.21 5.26 -16.22
N ILE A 7 52.60 4.02 -15.88
CA ILE A 7 51.67 2.96 -15.46
C ILE A 7 50.93 3.37 -14.18
N ALA A 8 51.63 3.94 -13.19
CA ALA A 8 51.02 4.44 -11.96
C ALA A 8 50.01 5.57 -12.21
N LEU A 9 50.31 6.49 -13.14
CA LEU A 9 49.40 7.59 -13.49
C LEU A 9 48.15 7.11 -14.21
N ILE A 10 48.27 6.10 -15.10
CA ILE A 10 47.13 5.49 -15.79
C ILE A 10 46.26 4.70 -14.81
N ALA A 11 46.86 3.98 -13.85
CA ALA A 11 46.11 3.30 -12.79
C ALA A 11 45.32 4.28 -11.90
N ALA A 12 45.90 5.44 -11.58
CA ALA A 12 45.21 6.49 -10.82
C ALA A 12 44.05 7.13 -11.61
N LEU A 13 44.20 7.32 -12.94
CA LEU A 13 43.14 7.87 -13.81
C LEU A 13 42.07 6.82 -14.18
N CYS A 14 42.39 5.54 -14.15
CA CYS A 14 41.41 4.44 -14.22
C CYS A 14 40.76 4.14 -12.85
N GLY A 15 40.98 4.99 -11.84
CA GLY A 15 40.11 5.11 -10.66
C GLY A 15 38.75 5.68 -11.06
N CYS A 16 38.00 4.95 -11.89
CA CYS A 16 36.67 5.35 -12.33
C CYS A 16 35.78 5.59 -11.12
N PHE A 17 35.26 6.82 -11.00
CA PHE A 17 34.11 7.12 -10.17
C PHE A 17 32.88 6.43 -10.76
N VAL A 18 32.77 5.12 -10.56
CA VAL A 18 31.50 4.40 -10.52
C VAL A 18 30.81 4.90 -9.25
N GLY A 19 30.24 6.10 -9.33
CA GLY A 19 29.37 6.63 -8.29
C GLY A 19 28.27 5.61 -8.07
N ALA A 20 28.24 5.01 -6.88
CA ALA A 20 27.39 3.86 -6.59
C ALA A 20 25.95 4.20 -6.97
N ALA A 21 25.41 3.48 -7.96
CA ALA A 21 24.11 3.80 -8.54
C ALA A 21 23.06 3.81 -7.44
N LYS A 22 22.48 4.99 -7.17
CA LYS A 22 21.62 5.19 -6.01
C LYS A 22 20.44 4.22 -6.08
N LEU A 23 20.26 3.44 -5.01
CA LEU A 23 19.16 2.49 -4.92
C LEU A 23 17.83 3.25 -5.02
N PRO A 24 16.84 2.74 -5.79
CA PRO A 24 15.59 3.44 -6.04
C PRO A 24 14.71 3.46 -4.79
N ASN A 25 13.90 4.50 -4.65
CA ASN A 25 12.82 4.51 -3.67
C ASN A 25 11.72 3.56 -4.13
N ILE A 26 11.24 2.69 -3.24
CA ILE A 26 10.19 1.70 -3.49
C ILE A 26 8.95 2.12 -2.71
N VAL A 27 7.90 2.54 -3.43
CA VAL A 27 6.56 2.74 -2.87
C VAL A 27 5.67 1.60 -3.38
N PHE A 28 4.92 0.96 -2.49
CA PHE A 28 3.92 -0.04 -2.84
C PHE A 28 2.58 0.33 -2.20
N VAL A 29 1.59 0.64 -3.04
CA VAL A 29 0.23 0.99 -2.59
C VAL A 29 -0.66 -0.24 -2.75
N LEU A 30 -1.19 -0.73 -1.64
CA LEU A 30 -2.22 -1.77 -1.62
C LEU A 30 -3.53 -1.09 -1.21
N VAL A 31 -4.54 -1.19 -2.05
CA VAL A 31 -5.87 -0.64 -1.78
C VAL A 31 -6.77 -1.83 -1.50
N ASP A 32 -7.41 -1.84 -0.34
CA ASP A 32 -8.17 -3.00 0.08
C ASP A 32 -9.52 -3.05 -0.66
N ASP A 33 -9.93 -4.26 -1.05
CA ASP A 33 -11.18 -4.54 -1.75
C ASP A 33 -11.55 -3.63 -2.95
N TRP A 34 -10.53 -3.13 -3.67
CA TRP A 34 -10.70 -2.36 -4.90
C TRP A 34 -11.03 -3.27 -6.10
N GLY A 35 -12.29 -3.25 -6.53
CA GLY A 35 -12.79 -4.09 -7.62
C GLY A 35 -12.12 -3.87 -8.98
N PHE A 36 -11.97 -4.95 -9.75
CA PHE A 36 -11.30 -4.93 -11.05
C PHE A 36 -11.88 -3.93 -12.06
N ALA A 37 -13.20 -3.69 -12.04
CA ALA A 37 -13.88 -2.75 -12.94
C ALA A 37 -14.05 -1.34 -12.34
N ASP A 38 -13.37 -1.04 -11.23
CA ASP A 38 -13.61 0.14 -10.38
C ASP A 38 -12.52 1.23 -10.45
N VAL A 39 -11.77 1.24 -11.57
CA VAL A 39 -10.76 2.25 -11.95
C VAL A 39 -11.03 2.80 -13.35
N GLY A 40 -10.83 4.10 -13.55
CA GLY A 40 -11.08 4.84 -14.79
C GLY A 40 -10.32 4.28 -15.99
N PHE A 41 -9.05 3.90 -15.82
CA PHE A 41 -8.23 3.29 -16.87
C PHE A 41 -8.71 1.90 -17.35
N ARG A 42 -9.69 1.28 -16.67
CA ARG A 42 -10.40 0.07 -17.14
C ARG A 42 -11.86 0.32 -17.48
N ASN A 43 -12.49 1.29 -16.82
CA ASN A 43 -13.91 1.58 -16.94
C ASN A 43 -14.13 3.11 -16.98
N PRO A 44 -14.39 3.71 -18.16
CA PRO A 44 -14.49 5.16 -18.31
C PRO A 44 -15.73 5.78 -17.62
N ALA A 45 -16.63 4.97 -17.05
CA ALA A 45 -17.69 5.44 -16.16
C ALA A 45 -17.22 5.69 -14.71
N ILE A 46 -15.93 5.47 -14.41
CA ILE A 46 -15.31 5.66 -13.10
C ILE A 46 -14.26 6.77 -13.18
N SER A 47 -14.15 7.55 -12.10
CA SER A 47 -13.12 8.58 -11.93
C SER A 47 -12.07 8.11 -10.93
N SER A 48 -10.83 7.88 -11.38
CA SER A 48 -9.68 7.64 -10.48
C SER A 48 -8.41 8.38 -10.95
N PRO A 49 -8.46 9.71 -11.24
CA PRO A 49 -7.45 10.42 -12.02
C PRO A 49 -5.99 10.22 -11.59
N ASN A 50 -5.68 10.13 -10.29
CA ASN A 50 -4.31 9.85 -9.81
C ASN A 50 -3.77 8.49 -10.32
N PHE A 51 -4.61 7.46 -10.27
CA PHE A 51 -4.30 6.11 -10.72
C PHE A 51 -4.41 5.98 -12.24
N ASP A 52 -5.28 6.78 -12.88
CA ASP A 52 -5.39 6.86 -14.33
C ASP A 52 -4.15 7.55 -14.96
N ASP A 53 -3.61 8.59 -14.33
CA ASP A 53 -2.37 9.26 -14.75
C ASP A 53 -1.12 8.40 -14.47
N LEU A 54 -1.11 7.61 -13.39
CA LEU A 54 -0.15 6.52 -13.18
C LEU A 54 -0.23 5.46 -14.28
N ALA A 55 -1.43 5.02 -14.64
CA ALA A 55 -1.65 3.99 -15.66
C ALA A 55 -1.24 4.45 -17.07
N LYS A 56 -1.37 5.75 -17.38
CA LYS A 56 -0.88 6.36 -18.64
C LYS A 56 0.64 6.45 -18.73
N THR A 57 1.35 6.46 -17.60
CA THR A 57 2.80 6.74 -17.53
C THR A 57 3.64 5.58 -16.96
N GLY A 58 3.00 4.43 -16.74
CA GLY A 58 3.58 3.20 -16.20
C GLY A 58 3.04 1.96 -16.91
N LEU A 59 3.19 0.79 -16.29
CA LEU A 59 2.78 -0.48 -16.85
C LEU A 59 1.44 -0.96 -16.25
N ILE A 60 0.40 -1.07 -17.08
CA ILE A 60 -0.86 -1.70 -16.66
C ILE A 60 -0.69 -3.22 -16.65
N LEU A 61 -0.65 -3.80 -15.45
CA LEU A 61 -0.80 -5.25 -15.27
C LEU A 61 -2.27 -5.62 -15.56
N ASN A 62 -2.60 -5.98 -16.80
CA ASN A 62 -3.92 -6.48 -17.21
C ASN A 62 -4.26 -7.88 -16.64
N ARG A 63 -3.34 -8.39 -15.82
CA ARG A 63 -3.14 -9.77 -15.44
C ARG A 63 -2.24 -9.69 -14.19
N HIS A 64 -2.85 -9.72 -13.00
CA HIS A 64 -2.20 -9.71 -11.67
C HIS A 64 -3.07 -10.49 -10.66
N TYR A 65 -2.47 -11.35 -9.83
CA TYR A 65 -3.17 -12.30 -8.94
C TYR A 65 -2.68 -12.03 -7.53
N VAL A 66 -3.64 -12.00 -6.61
CA VAL A 66 -3.41 -12.08 -5.18
C VAL A 66 -4.14 -13.33 -4.64
N PHE A 67 -4.14 -13.54 -3.33
CA PHE A 67 -5.06 -14.48 -2.72
C PHE A 67 -6.42 -13.80 -2.51
N ARG A 68 -7.50 -14.59 -2.44
CA ARG A 68 -8.88 -14.07 -2.37
C ARG A 68 -9.26 -13.29 -1.09
N TYR A 69 -8.32 -13.03 -0.19
CA TYR A 69 -8.53 -12.45 1.15
C TYR A 69 -7.32 -11.61 1.60
N CYS A 70 -7.58 -10.61 2.46
CA CYS A 70 -6.60 -9.64 2.99
C CYS A 70 -5.33 -10.29 3.58
N SER A 71 -5.41 -10.91 4.76
CA SER A 71 -4.22 -11.37 5.51
C SER A 71 -3.35 -12.35 4.69
N PRO A 72 -3.91 -13.32 3.94
CA PRO A 72 -3.14 -14.20 3.06
C PRO A 72 -2.38 -13.48 1.92
N SER A 73 -3.00 -12.46 1.31
CA SER A 73 -2.36 -11.67 0.24
C SER A 73 -1.24 -10.80 0.79
N ARG A 74 -1.51 -10.12 1.91
CA ARG A 74 -0.55 -9.30 2.67
C ARG A 74 0.65 -10.15 3.11
N ALA A 75 0.41 -11.37 3.61
CA ALA A 75 1.46 -12.32 3.97
C ALA A 75 2.28 -12.80 2.77
N SER A 76 1.63 -12.99 1.62
CA SER A 76 2.32 -13.42 0.39
C SER A 76 3.25 -12.34 -0.14
N PHE A 77 2.77 -11.09 -0.22
CA PHE A 77 3.57 -9.93 -0.59
C PHE A 77 4.74 -9.72 0.40
N LEU A 78 4.44 -9.71 1.71
CA LEU A 78 5.45 -9.43 2.73
C LEU A 78 6.49 -10.53 2.89
N THR A 79 6.24 -11.79 2.51
CA THR A 79 7.21 -12.90 2.69
C THR A 79 7.77 -13.49 1.41
N GLY A 80 7.17 -13.20 0.24
CA GLY A 80 7.49 -13.89 -1.02
C GLY A 80 7.14 -15.38 -1.01
N ARG A 81 6.20 -15.81 -0.14
CA ARG A 81 5.77 -17.20 0.01
C ARG A 81 4.27 -17.33 -0.20
N TRP A 82 3.84 -18.48 -0.72
CA TRP A 82 2.42 -18.80 -0.87
C TRP A 82 1.73 -18.90 0.52
N PRO A 83 0.45 -18.51 0.67
CA PRO A 83 -0.22 -18.37 1.97
C PRO A 83 -0.12 -19.60 2.87
N HIS A 84 -0.26 -20.79 2.29
CA HIS A 84 -0.17 -22.07 2.99
C HIS A 84 1.17 -22.32 3.72
N HIS A 85 2.22 -21.55 3.40
CA HIS A 85 3.51 -21.59 4.09
C HIS A 85 3.76 -20.40 5.05
N ALA A 86 3.00 -19.31 4.92
CA ALA A 86 3.23 -18.05 5.65
C ALA A 86 2.07 -17.71 6.61
N HIS A 87 0.88 -17.51 6.04
CA HIS A 87 -0.39 -17.28 6.74
C HIS A 87 -1.55 -17.51 5.75
N GLN A 88 -2.45 -18.45 6.05
CA GLN A 88 -3.60 -18.79 5.18
C GLN A 88 -4.96 -18.40 5.77
N TRP A 89 -4.98 -17.88 6.99
CA TRP A 89 -6.19 -17.51 7.70
C TRP A 89 -6.53 -16.05 7.35
N ASN A 90 -7.80 -15.66 7.47
CA ASN A 90 -8.23 -14.27 7.35
C ASN A 90 -9.20 -13.99 8.50
N ILE A 91 -8.63 -13.92 9.71
CA ILE A 91 -9.41 -13.86 10.95
C ILE A 91 -9.96 -12.43 11.12
N PRO A 92 -11.22 -12.24 11.55
CA PRO A 92 -11.71 -10.95 12.00
C PRO A 92 -10.86 -10.43 13.15
N SER A 93 -10.53 -9.13 13.17
CA SER A 93 -9.50 -8.59 14.07
C SER A 93 -9.74 -8.91 15.55
N PHE A 94 -11.00 -8.85 16.00
CA PHE A 94 -11.40 -9.15 17.38
C PHE A 94 -11.17 -10.61 17.83
N MET A 95 -10.70 -11.49 16.94
CA MET A 95 -10.32 -12.88 17.25
C MET A 95 -8.91 -13.26 16.75
N GLU A 96 -8.06 -12.30 16.37
CA GLU A 96 -6.81 -12.54 15.61
C GLU A 96 -5.66 -13.17 16.44
N MET A 97 -5.88 -14.38 16.94
CA MET A 97 -4.93 -15.23 17.66
C MET A 97 -3.97 -16.01 16.74
N ALA A 98 -3.81 -15.55 15.50
CA ALA A 98 -2.85 -16.10 14.54
C ALA A 98 -2.22 -14.96 13.74
N GLY A 99 -1.07 -15.21 13.13
CA GLY A 99 -0.35 -14.21 12.35
C GLY A 99 0.66 -14.85 11.41
N THR A 100 1.40 -14.02 10.67
CA THR A 100 2.36 -14.52 9.69
C THR A 100 3.55 -15.17 10.38
N ASN A 101 3.84 -16.42 10.03
CA ASN A 101 4.85 -17.27 10.68
C ASN A 101 6.16 -16.52 10.99
N LEU A 102 6.57 -16.51 12.26
CA LEU A 102 7.75 -15.75 12.73
C LEU A 102 9.06 -16.23 12.09
N ASN A 103 9.12 -17.48 11.63
CA ASN A 103 10.28 -18.02 10.90
C ASN A 103 10.41 -17.44 9.47
N MET A 104 9.41 -16.71 8.97
CA MET A 104 9.49 -16.00 7.69
C MET A 104 10.01 -14.58 7.88
N THR A 105 11.23 -14.33 7.40
CA THR A 105 11.76 -12.97 7.24
C THR A 105 10.91 -12.20 6.21
N MET A 106 10.43 -11.02 6.57
CA MET A 106 9.63 -10.20 5.67
C MET A 106 10.47 -9.26 4.79
N LEU A 107 9.87 -8.78 3.70
CA LEU A 107 10.41 -7.81 2.73
C LEU A 107 11.06 -6.56 3.37
N PRO A 108 10.41 -5.82 4.30
CA PRO A 108 11.08 -4.71 5.02
C PRO A 108 12.35 -5.16 5.73
N ALA A 109 12.32 -6.26 6.49
CA ALA A 109 13.51 -6.81 7.15
C ALA A 109 14.63 -7.18 6.16
N LYS A 110 14.33 -7.56 4.91
CA LYS A 110 15.33 -7.74 3.85
C LYS A 110 15.84 -6.40 3.29
N LEU A 111 14.95 -5.46 2.97
CA LEU A 111 15.33 -4.14 2.45
C LEU A 111 16.18 -3.34 3.45
N LYS A 112 15.91 -3.47 4.76
CA LYS A 112 16.74 -2.90 5.83
C LYS A 112 18.18 -3.44 5.83
N THR A 113 18.44 -4.68 5.40
CA THR A 113 19.82 -5.19 5.19
C THR A 113 20.51 -4.59 3.95
N ALA A 114 19.75 -3.98 3.04
CA ALA A 114 20.25 -3.15 1.94
C ALA A 114 20.19 -1.64 2.26
N ASN A 115 20.16 -1.28 3.55
CA ASN A 115 20.16 0.09 4.08
C ASN A 115 18.95 0.95 3.65
N TYR A 116 17.79 0.34 3.37
CA TYR A 116 16.55 1.09 3.21
C TYR A 116 16.01 1.57 4.56
N ALA A 117 15.48 2.80 4.57
CA ALA A 117 14.54 3.25 5.60
C ALA A 117 13.16 2.67 5.29
N THR A 118 12.52 1.99 6.24
CA THR A 118 11.35 1.13 6.00
C THR A 118 10.13 1.58 6.79
N HIS A 119 9.05 1.95 6.10
CA HIS A 119 7.85 2.52 6.74
C HIS A 119 6.57 1.84 6.26
N ILE A 120 5.59 1.72 7.16
CA ILE A 120 4.22 1.27 6.86
C ILE A 120 3.20 2.29 7.37
N VAL A 121 2.20 2.61 6.56
CA VAL A 121 1.05 3.44 6.96
C VAL A 121 -0.25 2.78 6.45
N GLY A 122 -1.12 2.37 7.38
CA GLY A 122 -2.40 1.72 7.10
C GLY A 122 -2.55 0.32 7.71
N LYS A 123 -3.52 -0.44 7.21
CA LYS A 123 -3.95 -1.78 7.69
C LYS A 123 -2.81 -2.79 7.72
N TRP A 124 -2.54 -3.41 8.86
CA TRP A 124 -1.54 -4.47 8.99
C TRP A 124 -2.12 -5.85 8.62
N HIS A 125 -3.01 -6.40 9.46
CA HIS A 125 -3.69 -7.69 9.31
C HIS A 125 -2.74 -8.88 9.15
N GLN A 126 -1.74 -9.03 10.04
CA GLN A 126 -0.73 -10.10 10.02
C GLN A 126 -0.51 -10.74 11.41
N GLY A 127 -1.46 -10.58 12.32
CA GLY A 127 -1.37 -10.92 13.74
C GLY A 127 -0.83 -9.78 14.61
N PHE A 128 -1.37 -9.67 15.82
CA PHE A 128 -0.94 -8.72 16.85
C PHE A 128 -1.06 -9.24 18.30
N PHE A 129 -1.58 -10.46 18.49
CA PHE A 129 -1.77 -11.12 19.79
C PHE A 129 -0.48 -11.35 20.62
N ASP A 130 0.69 -11.10 20.02
CA ASP A 130 2.01 -11.16 20.64
C ASP A 130 2.88 -10.06 20.00
N PRO A 131 3.64 -9.25 20.77
CA PRO A 131 4.41 -8.12 20.23
C PRO A 131 5.37 -8.48 19.10
N ARG A 132 5.82 -9.74 18.97
CA ARG A 132 6.68 -10.19 17.86
C ARG A 132 6.01 -10.12 16.50
N TYR A 133 4.68 -9.97 16.42
CA TYR A 133 3.94 -9.90 15.16
C TYR A 133 3.67 -8.47 14.66
N ILE A 134 3.78 -7.43 15.50
CA ILE A 134 3.50 -6.04 15.08
C ILE A 134 4.56 -5.53 14.09
N PRO A 135 4.26 -4.52 13.24
CA PRO A 135 5.07 -4.25 12.05
C PRO A 135 6.54 -3.90 12.32
N ILE A 136 6.83 -3.11 13.37
CA ILE A 136 8.22 -2.74 13.71
C ILE A 136 9.07 -3.97 14.07
N ASN A 137 8.48 -4.96 14.75
CA ASN A 137 9.13 -6.22 15.11
C ASN A 137 9.21 -7.21 13.93
N ARG A 138 8.59 -6.88 12.79
CA ARG A 138 8.72 -7.60 11.51
C ARG A 138 9.63 -6.90 10.51
N GLY A 139 10.26 -5.80 10.91
CA GLY A 139 11.39 -5.18 10.20
C GLY A 139 11.13 -3.81 9.62
N PHE A 140 9.97 -3.20 9.86
CA PHE A 140 9.75 -1.77 9.61
C PHE A 140 10.50 -0.93 10.66
N ASP A 141 10.92 0.28 10.30
CA ASP A 141 11.49 1.28 11.20
C ASP A 141 10.39 2.08 11.92
N THR A 142 9.26 2.35 11.26
CA THR A 142 8.07 2.95 11.88
C THR A 142 6.77 2.36 11.33
N SER A 143 5.72 2.33 12.14
CA SER A 143 4.34 2.03 11.72
C SER A 143 3.32 3.06 12.18
N SER A 144 2.26 3.23 11.39
CA SER A 144 1.08 4.05 11.67
C SER A 144 -0.16 3.34 11.12
N GLY A 145 -1.29 3.41 11.81
CA GLY A 145 -2.53 2.73 11.39
C GLY A 145 -2.83 1.49 12.23
N PHE A 146 -3.80 0.71 11.79
CA PHE A 146 -4.37 -0.36 12.61
C PHE A 146 -3.75 -1.74 12.41
N LEU A 147 -3.79 -2.55 13.47
CA LEU A 147 -3.13 -3.85 13.50
C LEU A 147 -3.99 -4.98 12.91
N GLY A 148 -5.31 -4.82 13.01
CA GLY A 148 -6.33 -5.77 12.63
C GLY A 148 -6.69 -5.85 11.14
N GLY A 149 -7.85 -6.48 10.89
CA GLY A 149 -8.46 -6.67 9.58
C GLY A 149 -9.47 -5.59 9.15
N GLY A 150 -9.80 -4.65 10.02
CA GLY A 150 -10.74 -3.54 9.76
C GLY A 150 -11.15 -2.86 11.07
N GLU A 151 -11.54 -1.60 10.97
CA GLU A 151 -12.02 -0.72 12.04
C GLU A 151 -13.08 0.26 11.48
N ASP A 152 -13.78 1.01 12.32
CA ASP A 152 -14.61 2.16 11.91
C ASP A 152 -13.71 3.27 11.32
N HIS A 153 -14.03 3.80 10.13
CA HIS A 153 -13.17 4.72 9.41
C HIS A 153 -13.02 6.09 10.08
N PHE A 154 -13.96 6.49 10.94
CA PHE A 154 -13.97 7.81 11.60
C PHE A 154 -13.57 7.75 13.07
N THR A 155 -13.92 6.67 13.76
CA THR A 155 -13.74 6.53 15.20
C THR A 155 -12.63 5.54 15.56
N GLN A 156 -12.16 4.76 14.58
CA GLN A 156 -11.13 3.74 14.72
C GLN A 156 -11.49 2.64 15.74
N TYR A 157 -12.79 2.48 16.02
CA TYR A 157 -13.28 1.42 16.90
C TYR A 157 -13.39 0.08 16.19
N ILE A 158 -13.03 -0.96 16.92
CA ILE A 158 -13.54 -2.31 16.72
C ILE A 158 -14.21 -2.81 18.01
N GLN A 159 -15.50 -3.11 17.91
CA GLN A 159 -16.39 -3.53 19.02
C GLN A 159 -16.42 -2.60 20.23
N CYS A 160 -15.41 -2.63 21.10
CA CYS A 160 -15.33 -1.91 22.36
C CYS A 160 -13.95 -1.25 22.62
N SER A 161 -13.06 -1.28 21.62
CA SER A 161 -11.68 -0.77 21.71
C SER A 161 -11.29 -0.05 20.42
N ILE A 162 -10.38 0.92 20.52
CA ILE A 162 -9.76 1.56 19.36
C ILE A 162 -8.57 0.69 18.88
N ASP A 163 -8.41 0.47 17.57
CA ASP A 163 -7.28 -0.26 17.00
C ASP A 163 -6.31 0.63 16.20
N TYR A 164 -6.27 1.94 16.44
CA TYR A 164 -5.27 2.83 15.83
C TYR A 164 -3.95 2.84 16.61
N TRP A 165 -2.81 2.57 15.94
CA TRP A 165 -1.48 2.46 16.58
C TRP A 165 -0.41 3.36 15.95
N LYS A 166 0.59 3.70 16.77
CA LYS A 166 1.88 4.24 16.35
C LYS A 166 3.00 3.36 16.91
N ASN A 167 3.79 2.74 16.03
CA ASN A 167 4.86 1.80 16.37
C ASN A 167 4.38 0.63 17.26
N ASP A 168 4.56 0.74 18.58
CA ASP A 168 4.27 -0.27 19.62
C ASP A 168 3.26 0.20 20.67
N ALA A 169 2.62 1.36 20.50
CA ALA A 169 1.59 1.89 21.38
C ALA A 169 0.32 2.31 20.62
N PRO A 170 -0.88 2.25 21.25
CA PRO A 170 -2.08 2.87 20.70
C PRO A 170 -1.88 4.38 20.53
N ASP A 171 -2.34 4.91 19.41
CA ASP A 171 -2.30 6.34 19.09
C ASP A 171 -3.70 6.93 19.37
N PRO A 172 -3.85 7.93 20.25
CA PRO A 172 -5.15 8.41 20.71
C PRO A 172 -5.91 9.25 19.68
N ARG A 173 -5.39 9.41 18.45
CA ARG A 173 -6.12 10.07 17.35
C ARG A 173 -7.33 9.25 16.94
N ASN A 174 -8.51 9.78 17.24
CA ASN A 174 -9.79 9.28 16.76
C ASN A 174 -10.73 10.43 16.35
N GLY A 175 -11.90 10.11 15.82
CA GLY A 175 -12.91 11.10 15.42
C GLY A 175 -12.53 11.84 14.12
N THR A 176 -11.68 11.25 13.29
CA THR A 176 -11.20 11.78 12.01
C THR A 176 -11.08 10.62 11.01
N TYR A 177 -11.43 10.85 9.75
CA TYR A 177 -11.35 9.84 8.69
C TYR A 177 -9.93 9.28 8.57
N ASP A 178 -9.78 7.96 8.60
CA ASP A 178 -8.49 7.27 8.75
C ASP A 178 -7.50 7.60 7.62
N ALA A 179 -7.98 7.77 6.39
CA ALA A 179 -7.18 8.23 5.25
C ALA A 179 -6.52 9.61 5.47
N TYR A 180 -7.13 10.50 6.26
CA TYR A 180 -6.54 11.79 6.61
C TYR A 180 -5.43 11.63 7.65
N ASN A 181 -5.57 10.69 8.59
CA ASN A 181 -4.49 10.29 9.49
C ASN A 181 -3.31 9.66 8.71
N TYR A 182 -3.59 8.80 7.72
CA TYR A 182 -2.55 8.21 6.85
C TYR A 182 -1.82 9.27 6.03
N ARG A 183 -2.54 10.22 5.42
CA ARG A 183 -1.98 11.40 4.71
C ARG A 183 -1.02 12.17 5.61
N ASP A 184 -1.42 12.49 6.84
CA ASP A 184 -0.64 13.33 7.75
C ASP A 184 0.57 12.60 8.33
N ASP A 185 0.46 11.30 8.58
CA ASP A 185 1.60 10.47 8.98
C ASP A 185 2.60 10.27 7.84
N LEU A 186 2.11 10.14 6.60
CA LEU A 186 2.92 10.01 5.41
C LEU A 186 3.67 11.31 5.06
N ALA A 187 3.02 12.47 5.18
CA ALA A 187 3.69 13.76 5.01
C ALA A 187 4.90 13.88 5.94
N LYS A 188 4.73 13.56 7.23
CA LYS A 188 5.82 13.56 8.22
C LYS A 188 6.95 12.60 7.86
N ILE A 189 6.64 11.41 7.32
CA ILE A 189 7.68 10.46 6.84
C ILE A 189 8.44 11.06 5.65
N ILE A 190 7.75 11.64 4.66
CA ILE A 190 8.35 12.24 3.45
C ILE A 190 9.22 13.48 3.77
N GLU A 191 8.79 14.29 4.74
CA GLU A 191 9.48 15.49 5.21
C GLU A 191 10.76 15.16 5.99
N ASN A 192 10.73 14.11 6.81
CA ASN A 192 11.86 13.70 7.65
C ASN A 192 12.75 12.60 7.04
N GLN A 193 12.47 12.16 5.80
CA GLN A 193 13.26 11.12 5.13
C GLN A 193 14.70 11.58 4.87
N ASP A 194 15.67 10.89 5.48
CA ASP A 194 17.08 11.03 5.12
C ASP A 194 17.29 10.57 3.67
N THR A 195 17.64 11.52 2.80
CA THR A 195 17.84 11.24 1.37
C THR A 195 19.12 10.47 1.04
N THR A 196 20.01 10.21 2.01
CA THR A 196 21.17 9.32 1.82
C THR A 196 20.74 7.85 1.74
N ASN A 197 19.71 7.47 2.49
CA ASN A 197 19.13 6.13 2.50
C ASN A 197 17.96 6.03 1.50
N PRO A 198 17.84 4.93 0.72
CA PRO A 198 16.66 4.70 -0.10
C PRO A 198 15.42 4.43 0.77
N LEU A 199 14.26 4.93 0.34
CA LEU A 199 12.98 4.74 1.02
C LEU A 199 12.29 3.45 0.56
N PHE A 200 11.83 2.62 1.49
CA PHE A 200 10.77 1.64 1.28
C PHE A 200 9.53 2.05 2.06
N LEU A 201 8.42 2.20 1.35
CA LEU A 201 7.15 2.64 1.91
C LEU A 201 6.03 1.70 1.46
N TYR A 202 5.42 1.02 2.44
CA TYR A 202 4.25 0.18 2.25
C TYR A 202 3.00 0.94 2.68
N LEU A 203 2.05 1.11 1.76
CA LEU A 203 0.79 1.82 1.99
C LEU A 203 -0.40 0.87 1.79
N PRO A 204 -0.70 0.01 2.77
CA PRO A 204 -1.93 -0.75 2.83
C PRO A 204 -3.10 0.15 3.26
N LEU A 205 -3.67 0.89 2.32
CA LEU A 205 -4.84 1.72 2.55
C LEU A 205 -6.04 0.86 2.96
N HIS A 206 -6.87 1.40 3.85
CA HIS A 206 -8.09 0.75 4.32
C HIS A 206 -9.25 0.92 3.35
N ASN A 207 -9.39 2.14 2.79
CA ASN A 207 -10.21 2.39 1.61
C ASN A 207 -9.88 1.31 0.55
N VAL A 208 -10.84 0.55 0.02
CA VAL A 208 -12.31 0.68 0.08
C VAL A 208 -13.03 -0.58 0.60
N HIS A 209 -12.46 -1.16 1.66
CA HIS A 209 -13.05 -2.24 2.47
C HIS A 209 -14.30 -1.77 3.24
N ASP A 210 -15.02 -2.68 3.92
CA ASP A 210 -16.09 -2.32 4.85
C ASP A 210 -15.54 -1.93 6.25
N PRO A 211 -16.22 -1.05 7.02
CA PRO A 211 -17.54 -0.48 6.79
C PRO A 211 -17.58 0.59 5.69
N PHE A 212 -18.67 0.65 4.93
CA PHE A 212 -18.81 1.62 3.83
C PHE A 212 -19.12 3.02 4.35
N GLU A 213 -18.05 3.77 4.65
CA GLU A 213 -18.07 5.06 5.33
C GLU A 213 -17.22 6.07 4.55
N ALA A 214 -17.74 7.27 4.27
CA ALA A 214 -17.00 8.32 3.58
C ALA A 214 -17.43 9.72 4.06
N PRO A 215 -16.52 10.72 4.10
CA PRO A 215 -16.86 12.11 4.38
C PRO A 215 -17.95 12.68 3.46
N ASP A 216 -18.82 13.52 4.03
CA ASP A 216 -19.94 14.17 3.32
C ASP A 216 -19.49 14.91 2.05
N GLU A 217 -18.30 15.53 2.08
CA GLU A 217 -17.72 16.22 0.93
C GLU A 217 -17.52 15.30 -0.29
N TRP A 218 -17.17 14.03 -0.08
CA TRP A 218 -17.07 13.03 -1.15
C TRP A 218 -18.44 12.43 -1.52
N LEU A 219 -19.29 12.17 -0.53
CA LEU A 219 -20.65 11.64 -0.75
C LEU A 219 -21.51 12.59 -1.60
N ASN A 220 -21.39 13.89 -1.39
CA ASN A 220 -22.21 14.91 -2.05
C ASN A 220 -21.84 15.16 -3.53
N ILE A 221 -20.70 14.68 -4.00
CA ILE A 221 -20.33 14.67 -5.43
C ILE A 221 -21.19 13.67 -6.22
N TYR A 222 -21.64 12.59 -5.58
CA TYR A 222 -22.41 11.52 -6.21
C TYR A 222 -23.92 11.71 -5.97
N PRO A 223 -24.76 11.82 -7.02
CA PRO A 223 -26.19 12.03 -6.85
C PRO A 223 -26.84 10.88 -6.08
N VAL A 224 -27.67 11.23 -5.09
CA VAL A 224 -28.38 10.28 -4.19
C VAL A 224 -29.10 9.18 -4.98
N ASN A 225 -29.68 9.51 -6.14
CA ASN A 225 -30.48 8.60 -6.97
C ASN A 225 -29.68 7.92 -8.09
N SER A 226 -28.35 8.06 -8.15
CA SER A 226 -27.54 7.55 -9.28
C SER A 226 -27.25 6.04 -9.20
N THR A 227 -27.21 5.48 -8.00
CA THR A 227 -26.96 4.07 -7.70
C THR A 227 -27.61 3.70 -6.35
N CYS A 228 -27.47 2.45 -5.89
CA CYS A 228 -27.77 2.12 -4.48
C CYS A 228 -26.80 2.83 -3.52
N GLU A 229 -27.22 3.03 -2.27
CA GLU A 229 -26.45 3.75 -1.24
C GLU A 229 -25.04 3.20 -1.03
N PHE A 230 -24.87 1.89 -0.86
CA PHE A 230 -23.55 1.24 -0.79
C PHE A 230 -22.62 1.60 -1.96
N ARG A 231 -23.18 1.71 -3.18
CA ARG A 231 -22.38 2.02 -4.37
C ARG A 231 -22.02 3.50 -4.44
N ARG A 232 -22.89 4.39 -3.94
CA ARG A 232 -22.59 5.82 -3.74
C ARG A 232 -21.43 5.98 -2.76
N THR A 233 -21.48 5.32 -1.60
CA THR A 233 -20.41 5.44 -0.59
C THR A 233 -19.10 4.80 -1.06
N TYR A 234 -19.12 3.60 -1.66
CA TYR A 234 -17.93 2.97 -2.25
C TYR A 234 -17.24 3.87 -3.29
N GLN A 235 -18.00 4.60 -4.11
CA GLN A 235 -17.44 5.56 -5.06
C GLN A 235 -16.83 6.79 -4.36
N ALA A 236 -17.45 7.27 -3.27
CA ALA A 236 -16.91 8.35 -2.43
C ALA A 236 -15.61 7.95 -1.71
N MET A 237 -15.51 6.74 -1.18
CA MET A 237 -14.28 6.22 -0.54
C MET A 237 -13.11 6.14 -1.54
N LYS A 238 -13.37 5.75 -2.80
CA LYS A 238 -12.36 5.82 -3.87
C LYS A 238 -12.03 7.26 -4.29
N LYS A 239 -12.95 8.21 -4.09
CA LYS A 239 -12.78 9.60 -4.51
C LYS A 239 -11.73 10.33 -3.67
N ASP A 240 -11.66 10.01 -2.38
CA ASP A 240 -10.56 10.41 -1.48
C ASP A 240 -9.17 9.95 -1.99
N LEU A 241 -9.07 8.80 -2.64
CA LEU A 241 -7.81 8.33 -3.26
C LEU A 241 -7.44 9.09 -4.55
N SER A 242 -8.33 9.97 -5.03
CA SER A 242 -8.25 10.63 -6.33
C SER A 242 -7.80 12.10 -6.24
N LYS A 243 -7.61 12.73 -7.40
CA LYS A 243 -6.96 14.06 -7.55
C LYS A 243 -7.64 15.22 -6.81
N GLU A 244 -8.91 15.04 -6.42
CA GLU A 244 -9.64 16.05 -5.66
C GLU A 244 -9.23 16.07 -4.17
N ASN A 245 -8.57 15.03 -3.66
CA ASN A 245 -7.69 15.10 -2.47
C ASN A 245 -6.22 14.94 -2.91
N PRO A 246 -5.50 16.04 -3.22
CA PRO A 246 -4.16 15.98 -3.82
C PRO A 246 -3.07 15.51 -2.83
N GLU A 247 -3.35 15.37 -1.54
CA GLU A 247 -2.29 15.34 -0.55
C GLU A 247 -1.66 13.97 -0.28
N MET A 248 -2.40 12.86 -0.34
CA MET A 248 -1.77 11.54 -0.08
C MET A 248 -1.08 11.01 -1.34
N VAL A 249 -1.84 10.79 -2.41
CA VAL A 249 -1.31 10.16 -3.63
C VAL A 249 -0.50 11.14 -4.49
N GLN A 250 -0.83 12.44 -4.54
CA GLN A 250 -0.04 13.37 -5.35
C GLN A 250 1.27 13.82 -4.67
N LYS A 251 1.34 14.03 -3.33
CA LYS A 251 2.65 14.22 -2.65
C LYS A 251 3.58 13.01 -2.85
N LEU A 252 3.04 11.78 -2.82
CA LEU A 252 3.80 10.57 -3.18
C LEU A 252 4.35 10.63 -4.61
N LEU A 253 3.53 11.01 -5.58
CA LEU A 253 3.92 11.04 -6.99
C LEU A 253 4.93 12.15 -7.28
N GLU A 254 4.73 13.34 -6.71
CA GLU A 254 5.67 14.46 -6.76
C GLU A 254 7.03 14.01 -6.21
N ARG A 255 7.08 13.50 -4.97
CA ARG A 255 8.33 13.02 -4.34
C ARG A 255 8.96 11.83 -5.06
N TYR A 256 8.17 10.88 -5.56
CA TYR A 256 8.69 9.73 -6.31
C TYR A 256 9.34 10.18 -7.63
N ASN A 257 8.71 11.12 -8.35
CA ASN A 257 9.21 11.63 -9.62
C ASN A 257 10.49 12.47 -9.46
N GLU A 258 10.76 13.04 -8.28
CA GLU A 258 12.06 13.69 -7.98
C GLU A 258 13.24 12.70 -7.94
N PHE A 259 13.02 11.45 -7.50
CA PHE A 259 14.11 10.53 -7.14
C PHE A 259 14.25 9.27 -8.01
N SER A 260 13.18 8.78 -8.65
CA SER A 260 13.18 7.47 -9.32
C SER A 260 13.44 7.55 -10.83
N LYS A 261 14.71 7.57 -11.23
CA LYS A 261 15.16 7.31 -12.61
C LYS A 261 15.73 5.88 -12.71
N GLU A 262 14.99 4.99 -13.38
CA GLU A 262 15.43 3.84 -14.23
C GLU A 262 14.38 2.70 -14.29
N PRO A 263 14.36 1.82 -15.32
CA PRO A 263 13.26 0.88 -15.60
C PRO A 263 13.59 -0.63 -15.42
N ARG A 264 12.66 -1.46 -14.87
CA ARG A 264 12.79 -2.95 -14.79
C ARG A 264 11.46 -3.74 -14.75
N ASP A 265 11.17 -4.50 -15.80
CA ASP A 265 9.90 -5.18 -16.14
C ASP A 265 9.50 -6.39 -15.23
N MET A 266 8.19 -6.70 -15.07
CA MET A 266 7.65 -8.03 -14.62
C MET A 266 6.11 -8.21 -14.80
N GLN A 267 5.57 -9.43 -14.56
CA GLN A 267 4.20 -9.96 -14.90
C GLN A 267 3.70 -10.98 -13.82
N ASP A 268 2.58 -11.76 -13.82
CA ASP A 268 1.44 -12.03 -14.74
C ASP A 268 0.19 -12.66 -13.99
N GLN A 269 -1.00 -12.58 -14.61
CA GLN A 269 -2.40 -13.13 -14.38
C GLN A 269 -3.04 -12.86 -13.00
N GLY A 270 -4.36 -12.70 -12.71
CA GLY A 270 -5.63 -12.98 -13.46
C GLY A 270 -7.02 -12.48 -12.90
N TYR A 271 -7.73 -13.15 -11.94
CA TYR A 271 -9.23 -13.08 -11.76
C TYR A 271 -9.89 -13.40 -10.35
N HIS A 272 -10.91 -12.59 -9.96
CA HIS A 272 -12.21 -12.76 -9.20
C HIS A 272 -12.61 -13.93 -8.24
N SER A 273 -13.58 -13.65 -7.33
CA SER A 273 -14.54 -14.63 -6.74
C SER A 273 -15.94 -14.05 -6.41
N GLU A 274 -17.00 -14.88 -6.39
CA GLU A 274 -18.42 -14.45 -6.23
C GLU A 274 -18.99 -14.53 -4.78
N ALA A 275 -18.16 -14.84 -3.78
CA ALA A 275 -18.63 -15.41 -2.50
C ALA A 275 -19.37 -14.44 -1.53
N ALA A 276 -19.48 -13.15 -1.85
CA ALA A 276 -20.02 -12.10 -0.97
C ALA A 276 -21.32 -11.43 -1.48
N LEU A 277 -21.99 -12.03 -2.48
CA LEU A 277 -23.24 -11.48 -3.00
C LEU A 277 -24.40 -11.66 -2.00
N PRO A 278 -25.13 -10.59 -1.61
CA PRO A 278 -26.33 -10.72 -0.79
C PRO A 278 -27.42 -11.51 -1.52
N SER A 279 -28.28 -12.20 -0.77
CA SER A 279 -29.34 -13.05 -1.32
C SER A 279 -30.56 -12.30 -1.87
N ASP A 280 -30.62 -10.98 -1.70
CA ASP A 280 -31.64 -10.12 -2.31
C ASP A 280 -31.32 -9.88 -3.80
N SER A 281 -32.29 -10.16 -4.67
CA SER A 281 -32.20 -9.90 -6.11
C SER A 281 -32.00 -8.43 -6.49
N ASN A 282 -32.33 -7.51 -5.58
CA ASN A 282 -32.18 -6.06 -5.77
C ASN A 282 -30.87 -5.51 -5.15
N ALA A 283 -30.13 -6.33 -4.40
CA ALA A 283 -28.87 -5.89 -3.81
C ALA A 283 -27.81 -5.65 -4.90
N CYS A 284 -27.08 -4.56 -4.75
CA CYS A 284 -25.93 -4.27 -5.61
C CYS A 284 -24.88 -5.38 -5.50
N LYS A 285 -24.58 -6.01 -6.64
CA LYS A 285 -23.58 -7.06 -6.74
C LYS A 285 -22.19 -6.45 -6.89
N PHE A 286 -21.41 -6.49 -5.81
CA PHE A 286 -20.02 -6.02 -5.78
C PHE A 286 -19.05 -7.17 -6.07
N MET A 287 -17.89 -6.83 -6.62
CA MET A 287 -16.75 -7.73 -6.76
C MET A 287 -15.48 -6.98 -6.33
N ALA A 288 -15.16 -7.10 -5.04
CA ALA A 288 -13.92 -6.65 -4.47
C ALA A 288 -12.73 -7.54 -4.91
N ASP A 289 -11.52 -6.98 -4.92
CA ASP A 289 -10.27 -7.71 -5.06
C ASP A 289 -9.15 -7.00 -4.29
N ASN A 290 -8.16 -7.74 -3.79
CA ASN A 290 -7.16 -7.26 -2.85
C ASN A 290 -5.89 -6.74 -3.58
N GLY A 291 -6.10 -5.86 -4.58
CA GLY A 291 -5.11 -5.51 -5.62
C GLY A 291 -4.01 -4.55 -5.17
N GLY A 292 -2.74 -4.95 -5.37
CA GLY A 292 -1.56 -4.12 -5.10
C GLY A 292 -0.97 -3.46 -6.35
N TYR A 293 -0.57 -2.20 -6.24
CA TYR A 293 0.09 -1.42 -7.31
C TYR A 293 1.61 -1.34 -7.09
N TRP A 294 2.37 -1.67 -8.13
CA TRP A 294 3.83 -1.52 -8.17
C TRP A 294 4.27 -0.85 -9.48
N ARG A 295 5.23 0.07 -9.42
CA ARG A 295 5.74 0.83 -10.57
C ARG A 295 7.17 0.43 -10.92
N PRO A 296 7.36 -0.40 -11.96
CA PRO A 296 8.49 -0.29 -12.84
C PRO A 296 8.19 0.73 -13.96
N TRP A 297 9.19 1.47 -14.40
CA TRP A 297 9.11 2.26 -15.64
C TRP A 297 9.63 1.44 -16.83
N LYS A 298 9.37 1.89 -18.07
CA LYS A 298 10.20 1.72 -19.28
C LYS A 298 9.64 2.60 -20.41
N ASN A 299 10.50 3.11 -21.29
CA ASN A 299 10.06 3.92 -22.44
C ASN A 299 9.65 3.04 -23.62
N LEU A 300 8.45 3.26 -24.16
CA LEU A 300 8.25 3.91 -25.47
C LEU A 300 6.82 4.43 -25.60
#